data_AF-A0A9E5EB37-F1
#
_entry.id   AF-A0A9E5EB37-F1
#
_cell.length_a   1.000
_cell.length_b   1.000
_cell.length_c   1.000
_cell.angle_alpha   90.00
_cell.angle_beta   90.00
_cell.angle_gamma   90.00
#
_symmetry.space_group_name_H-M   'P 1'
#
loop_
_entity.id
_entity.type
_entity.pdbx_description
1 polymer ?
#
loop_
_entity_poly.entity_id
_entity_poly.type
_entity_poly.pdbx_seq_one_letter_code
_entity_poly.pdbx_strand_id
1 'polypeptide(L)'
;MALEGLWLAQAMKHSSWLYPTVETMHLWGIGMLFGSVVIMDLRILGVASKLNLSDLSRLGVLVALLGFGLAVLTGSLMFITQASELISSRLFILKMCLIFLLLANAIILRMRTVSNGISKAQALISIAGWASVIGMGRWLAYL
;
A
#
# COMPACT_ATOMS: atom_id res chain seq x y z
N MET A 1 4.99 -8.96 -23.00
CA MET A 1 5.99 -9.92 -23.51
C MET A 1 7.41 -9.66 -23.03
N ALA A 2 8.03 -8.49 -23.25
CA ALA A 2 9.44 -8.28 -22.86
C ALA A 2 9.72 -8.48 -21.34
N LEU A 3 8.84 -8.01 -20.45
CA LEU A 3 9.01 -8.17 -18.99
C LEU A 3 8.82 -9.61 -18.50
N GLU A 4 7.96 -10.38 -19.16
CA GLU A 4 7.65 -11.76 -18.78
C GLU A 4 8.73 -12.76 -19.23
N GLY A 5 9.59 -12.35 -20.16
CA GLY A 5 10.74 -13.12 -20.63
C GLY A 5 11.99 -12.98 -19.75
N LEU A 6 11.98 -12.11 -18.73
CA LEU A 6 13.12 -12.02 -17.81
C LEU A 6 13.31 -13.34 -17.07
N TRP A 7 14.58 -13.73 -16.87
CA TRP A 7 14.94 -14.91 -16.08
C TRP A 7 14.29 -14.93 -14.69
N LEU A 8 14.13 -13.74 -14.08
CA LEU A 8 13.46 -13.55 -12.81
C LEU A 8 11.96 -13.88 -12.88
N ALA A 9 11.28 -13.47 -13.96
CA ALA A 9 9.86 -13.78 -14.17
C ALA A 9 9.64 -15.28 -14.41
N GLN A 10 10.56 -15.93 -15.13
CA GLN A 10 10.54 -17.38 -15.32
C GLN A 10 10.79 -18.14 -14.01
N ALA A 11 11.77 -17.71 -13.20
CA ALA A 11 12.05 -18.30 -11.89
C ALA A 11 10.83 -18.22 -10.96
N MET A 12 10.11 -17.08 -10.98
CA MET A 12 8.86 -16.90 -10.25
C MET A 12 7.73 -17.82 -10.73
N LYS A 13 7.61 -18.05 -12.05
CA LYS A 13 6.58 -18.93 -12.62
C LYS A 13 6.85 -20.42 -12.37
N HIS A 14 8.12 -20.83 -12.44
CA HIS A 14 8.49 -22.25 -12.34
C HIS A 14 8.75 -22.72 -10.90
N SER A 15 9.00 -21.81 -9.96
CA SER A 15 9.20 -22.16 -8.55
C SER A 15 7.89 -22.10 -7.78
N SER A 16 7.44 -23.25 -7.30
CA SER A 16 6.25 -23.38 -6.45
C SER A 16 6.37 -22.69 -5.10
N TRP A 17 7.59 -22.33 -4.67
CA TRP A 17 7.83 -21.70 -3.37
C TRP A 17 8.15 -20.20 -3.47
N LEU A 18 8.72 -19.75 -4.58
CA LEU A 18 9.17 -18.37 -4.73
C LEU A 18 7.99 -17.40 -4.81
N TYR A 19 6.97 -17.71 -5.63
CA TYR A 19 5.80 -16.85 -5.76
C TYR A 19 5.03 -16.70 -4.43
N PRO A 20 4.70 -17.79 -3.69
CA PRO A 20 4.06 -17.66 -2.36
C PRO A 20 4.91 -16.90 -1.35
N THR A 21 6.23 -17.04 -1.40
CA THR A 21 7.14 -16.31 -0.50
C THR A 21 7.09 -14.81 -0.79
N VAL A 22 7.18 -14.42 -2.06
CA VAL A 22 7.09 -13.01 -2.48
C VAL A 22 5.72 -12.44 -2.16
N GLU A 23 4.63 -13.20 -2.37
CA GLU A 23 3.29 -12.77 -1.98
C GLU A 23 3.17 -12.57 -0.47
N THR A 24 3.74 -13.47 0.33
CA THR A 24 3.74 -13.34 1.81
C THR A 24 4.50 -12.08 2.24
N MET A 25 5.67 -11.83 1.66
CA MET A 25 6.44 -10.60 1.91
C MET A 25 5.66 -9.36 1.48
N HIS A 26 4.92 -9.42 0.38
CA HIS A 26 4.03 -8.33 -0.06
C HIS A 26 2.97 -8.01 1.00
N LEU A 27 2.34 -9.04 1.56
CA LEU A 27 1.35 -8.87 2.65
C LEU A 27 1.95 -8.27 3.92
N TRP A 28 3.19 -8.63 4.26
CA TRP A 28 3.90 -8.00 5.38
C TRP A 28 4.13 -6.51 5.11
N GLY A 29 4.56 -6.16 3.90
CA GLY A 29 4.73 -4.77 3.48
C GLY A 29 3.43 -3.97 3.56
N ILE A 30 2.33 -4.55 3.06
CA ILE A 30 0.98 -3.97 3.19
C ILE A 30 0.60 -3.78 4.65
N GLY A 31 0.80 -4.79 5.51
CA GLY A 31 0.47 -4.71 6.92
C GLY A 31 1.23 -3.60 7.66
N MET A 32 2.53 -3.47 7.39
CA MET A 32 3.36 -2.39 7.93
C MET A 32 2.88 -1.00 7.47
N LEU A 33 2.60 -0.86 6.18
CA LEU A 33 2.13 0.40 5.60
C LEU A 33 0.74 0.78 6.13
N PHE A 34 -0.24 -0.09 5.93
CA PHE A 34 -1.62 0.16 6.31
C PHE A 34 -1.79 0.30 7.82
N GLY A 35 -1.12 -0.55 8.62
CA GLY A 35 -1.16 -0.45 10.08
C GLY A 35 -0.62 0.90 10.56
N SER A 36 0.47 1.38 9.98
CA SER A 36 1.04 2.70 10.30
C SER A 36 0.07 3.83 9.93
N VAL A 37 -0.54 3.76 8.74
CA VAL A 37 -1.54 4.75 8.29
C VAL A 37 -2.73 4.78 9.24
N VAL A 38 -3.32 3.62 9.58
CA VAL A 38 -4.47 3.53 10.48
C VAL A 38 -4.14 4.14 11.85
N ILE A 39 -2.99 3.82 12.42
CA ILE A 39 -2.58 4.36 13.73
C ILE A 39 -2.45 5.90 13.68
N MET A 40 -1.81 6.44 12.64
CA MET A 40 -1.66 7.89 12.46
C MET A 40 -3.01 8.59 12.22
N ASP A 41 -3.85 8.02 11.37
CA ASP A 41 -5.16 8.58 11.01
C ASP A 41 -6.14 8.54 12.21
N LEU A 42 -6.16 7.45 12.98
CA LEU A 42 -6.92 7.36 14.23
C LEU A 42 -6.49 8.44 15.23
N ARG A 43 -5.18 8.72 15.32
CA ARG A 43 -4.66 9.78 16.18
C ARG A 43 -5.15 11.17 15.77
N ILE A 44 -5.27 11.42 14.45
CA ILE A 44 -5.83 12.66 13.88
C ILE A 44 -7.34 12.76 14.15
N LEU A 45 -8.05 11.64 14.11
CA LEU A 45 -9.48 11.57 14.44
C LEU A 45 -9.77 11.84 15.93
N GLY A 46 -8.74 11.80 16.78
CA GLY A 46 -8.82 12.09 18.21
C GLY A 46 -8.78 10.84 19.10
N VAL A 47 -8.62 9.65 18.51
CA VAL A 47 -8.40 8.41 19.26
C VAL A 47 -7.01 8.46 19.89
N ALA A 48 -6.88 7.96 21.13
CA ALA A 48 -5.62 7.95 21.87
C ALA A 48 -4.93 9.32 21.93
N SER A 49 -5.70 10.39 22.16
CA SER A 49 -5.23 11.79 22.14
C SER A 49 -4.12 12.13 23.14
N LYS A 50 -3.87 11.25 24.12
CA LYS A 50 -2.78 11.34 25.09
C LYS A 50 -1.41 11.00 24.49
N LEU A 51 -1.35 10.29 23.37
CA LEU A 51 -0.10 9.94 22.71
C LEU A 51 0.48 11.16 21.99
N ASN A 52 1.79 11.35 22.08
CA ASN A 52 2.47 12.41 21.34
C ASN A 52 2.45 12.11 19.84
N LEU A 53 1.84 13.00 19.05
CA LEU A 53 1.74 12.83 17.60
C LEU A 53 3.11 12.85 16.92
N SER A 54 4.08 13.58 17.46
CA SER A 54 5.44 13.68 16.89
C SER A 54 6.17 12.33 16.95
N ASP A 55 6.17 11.70 18.14
CA ASP A 55 6.84 10.41 18.35
C ASP A 55 6.16 9.30 17.54
N LEU A 56 4.83 9.30 17.51
CA LEU A 56 4.04 8.38 16.72
C LEU A 56 4.29 8.55 15.22
N SER A 57 4.39 9.79 14.75
CA SER A 57 4.67 10.12 13.34
C SER A 57 6.07 9.67 12.93
N ARG A 58 7.09 9.82 13.79
CA ARG A 58 8.46 9.39 13.46
C ARG A 58 8.54 7.89 13.25
N LEU A 59 7.99 7.10 14.17
CA LEU A 59 7.96 5.64 14.03
C LEU A 59 7.03 5.21 12.90
N GLY A 60 5.81 5.76 12.85
CA GLY A 60 4.79 5.43 11.86
C GLY A 60 5.26 5.70 10.43
N VAL A 61 5.93 6.82 10.17
CA VAL A 61 6.50 7.13 8.84
C VAL A 61 7.62 6.16 8.48
N LEU A 62 8.51 5.82 9.43
CA LEU A 62 9.58 4.87 9.16
C LEU A 62 9.01 3.49 8.79
N VAL A 63 8.07 2.98 9.58
CA VAL A 63 7.42 1.69 9.33
C VAL A 63 6.60 1.73 8.04
N ALA A 64 5.90 2.83 7.76
CA ALA A 64 5.17 3.02 6.52
C ALA A 64 6.10 3.01 5.30
N LEU A 65 7.26 3.68 5.35
CA LEU A 65 8.23 3.69 4.26
C LEU A 65 8.86 2.31 4.02
N LEU A 66 9.24 1.60 5.09
CA LEU A 66 9.75 0.23 4.98
C LEU A 66 8.69 -0.71 4.39
N GLY A 67 7.46 -0.62 4.89
CA GLY A 67 6.33 -1.42 4.39
C GLY A 67 6.00 -1.11 2.93
N PHE A 68 5.96 0.17 2.56
CA PHE A 68 5.75 0.61 1.18
C PHE A 68 6.86 0.13 0.26
N GLY A 69 8.14 0.29 0.67
CA GLY A 69 9.28 -0.20 -0.10
C GLY A 69 9.19 -1.71 -0.34
N LEU A 70 8.92 -2.49 0.71
CA LEU A 70 8.74 -3.93 0.60
C LEU A 70 7.57 -4.30 -0.33
N ALA A 71 6.42 -3.62 -0.19
CA ALA A 71 5.24 -3.85 -1.01
C ALA A 71 5.48 -3.49 -2.49
N VAL A 72 6.18 -2.39 -2.78
CA VAL A 72 6.51 -2.00 -4.15
C VAL A 72 7.48 -3.00 -4.78
N LEU A 73 8.54 -3.40 -4.08
CA LEU A 73 9.51 -4.37 -4.60
C LEU A 73 8.85 -5.71 -4.92
N THR A 74 8.14 -6.28 -3.95
CA THR A 74 7.44 -7.56 -4.11
C THR A 74 6.27 -7.48 -5.10
N GLY A 75 5.51 -6.40 -5.10
CA GLY A 75 4.43 -6.18 -6.06
C GLY A 75 4.94 -6.04 -7.49
N SER A 76 6.11 -5.44 -7.68
CA SER A 76 6.78 -5.36 -8.98
C SER A 76 7.25 -6.73 -9.45
N LEU A 77 7.79 -7.56 -8.55
CA LEU A 77 8.16 -8.95 -8.83
C LEU A 77 6.94 -9.80 -9.24
N MET A 78 5.79 -9.60 -8.59
CA MET A 78 4.56 -10.27 -9.00
C MET A 78 4.08 -9.75 -10.36
N PHE A 79 4.14 -8.43 -10.57
CA PHE A 79 3.68 -7.80 -11.80
C PHE A 79 4.44 -8.28 -13.04
N ILE A 80 5.77 -8.44 -12.98
CA ILE A 80 6.55 -8.92 -14.13
C ILE A 80 6.16 -10.33 -14.59
N THR A 81 5.51 -11.14 -13.74
CA THR A 81 5.05 -12.48 -14.12
C THR A 81 3.84 -12.45 -15.06
N GLN A 82 2.96 -11.46 -14.92
CA GLN A 82 1.68 -11.36 -15.63
C GLN A 82 1.42 -9.91 -16.07
N ALA A 83 2.47 -9.24 -16.57
CA ALA A 83 2.43 -7.80 -16.82
C ALA A 83 1.37 -7.42 -17.87
N SER A 84 1.23 -8.24 -18.93
CA SER A 84 0.25 -8.00 -19.99
C SER A 84 -1.19 -8.06 -19.49
N GLU A 85 -1.53 -9.12 -18.76
CA GLU A 85 -2.87 -9.31 -18.16
C GLU A 85 -3.20 -8.21 -17.15
N LEU A 86 -2.24 -7.85 -16.29
CA LEU A 86 -2.44 -6.83 -15.26
C LEU A 86 -2.62 -5.43 -15.87
N ILE A 87 -1.86 -5.03 -16.90
CA ILE A 87 -2.05 -3.73 -17.54
C ILE A 87 -3.41 -3.64 -18.25
N SER A 88 -3.89 -4.75 -18.83
CA SER A 88 -5.22 -4.79 -19.46
C SER A 88 -6.37 -4.77 -18.44
N SER A 89 -6.12 -5.09 -17.17
CA SER A 89 -7.12 -5.09 -16.11
C SER A 89 -7.45 -3.67 -15.64
N ARG A 90 -8.72 -3.27 -15.79
CA ARG A 90 -9.23 -1.99 -15.27
C ARG A 90 -9.06 -1.89 -13.76
N LEU A 91 -9.21 -2.99 -13.03
CA LEU A 91 -9.03 -3.00 -11.57
C LEU A 91 -7.59 -2.71 -11.15
N PHE A 92 -6.61 -3.24 -11.88
CA PHE A 92 -5.21 -2.96 -11.62
C PHE A 92 -4.89 -1.47 -11.84
N ILE A 93 -5.35 -0.89 -12.95
CA ILE A 93 -5.17 0.54 -13.24
C ILE A 93 -5.81 1.40 -12.13
N LEU A 94 -7.06 1.10 -11.75
CA LEU A 94 -7.75 1.82 -10.68
C LEU A 94 -7.00 1.71 -9.34
N LYS A 95 -6.51 0.52 -9.00
CA LYS A 95 -5.68 0.29 -7.81
C LYS A 95 -4.43 1.17 -7.83
N MET A 96 -3.72 1.23 -8.96
CA MET A 96 -2.52 2.06 -9.09
C MET A 96 -2.85 3.56 -8.92
N CYS A 97 -3.87 4.07 -9.62
CA CYS A 97 -4.31 5.46 -9.47
C CYS A 97 -4.69 5.79 -8.02
N LEU A 98 -5.42 4.89 -7.35
CA LEU A 98 -5.84 5.08 -5.96
C LEU A 98 -4.64 5.12 -5.00
N ILE A 99 -3.61 4.28 -5.20
CA ILE A 99 -2.37 4.34 -4.42
C ILE A 99 -1.72 5.72 -4.55
N PHE A 100 -1.57 6.26 -5.76
CA PHE A 100 -0.98 7.59 -5.95
C PHE A 100 -1.79 8.70 -5.27
N LEU A 101 -3.13 8.65 -5.37
CA LEU A 101 -4.01 9.60 -4.69
C LEU A 101 -3.89 9.52 -3.17
N LEU A 102 -3.79 8.32 -2.61
CA LEU A 102 -3.64 8.11 -1.17
C LEU A 102 -2.28 8.58 -0.65
N LEU A 103 -1.20 8.36 -1.40
CA LEU A 103 0.12 8.90 -1.08
C LEU A 103 0.12 10.43 -1.11
N ALA A 104 -0.50 11.03 -2.13
CA ALA A 104 -0.66 12.48 -2.20
C ALA A 104 -1.49 13.01 -1.01
N ASN A 105 -2.59 12.35 -0.66
CA ASN A 105 -3.41 12.70 0.49
C ASN A 105 -2.61 12.65 1.81
N ALA A 106 -1.79 11.60 2.00
CA ALA A 106 -0.94 11.47 3.20
C ALA A 106 0.10 12.60 3.31
N ILE A 107 0.74 12.98 2.19
CA ILE A 107 1.69 14.09 2.15
C ILE A 107 0.97 15.41 2.49
N ILE A 108 -0.18 15.68 1.86
CA ILE A 108 -0.99 16.88 2.11
C ILE A 108 -1.41 16.95 3.58
N LEU A 109 -1.91 15.86 4.14
CA LEU A 109 -2.35 15.78 5.52
C LEU A 109 -1.19 16.06 6.50
N ARG A 110 0.01 15.56 6.19
CA ARG A 110 1.21 15.76 7.01
C ARG A 110 1.76 17.20 6.96
N MET A 111 1.55 17.92 5.87
CA MET A 111 1.93 19.33 5.76
C MET A 111 0.99 20.27 6.54
N ARG A 112 -0.19 19.79 6.97
CA ARG A 112 -1.12 20.60 7.75
C ARG A 112 -0.63 20.74 9.19
N THR A 113 -0.55 21.97 9.66
CA THR A 113 -0.16 22.32 11.04
C THR A 113 -1.34 22.30 12.01
N VAL A 114 -2.57 22.45 11.51
CA VAL A 114 -3.79 22.49 12.33
C VAL A 114 -4.71 21.32 11.94
N SER A 115 -5.14 20.56 12.95
CA SER A 115 -6.17 19.54 12.78
C SER A 115 -7.56 20.17 12.85
N ASN A 116 -8.32 20.08 11.76
CA ASN A 116 -9.69 20.57 11.66
C ASN A 116 -10.62 19.48 11.08
N GLY A 117 -11.89 19.81 10.83
CA GLY A 117 -12.86 18.87 10.26
C GLY A 117 -12.41 18.26 8.92
N ILE A 118 -11.66 19.02 8.10
CA ILE A 118 -11.13 18.54 6.82
C ILE A 118 -10.05 17.48 7.07
N SER A 119 -9.13 17.70 8.02
CA SER A 119 -8.10 16.70 8.37
C SER A 119 -8.72 15.38 8.83
N LYS A 120 -9.84 15.44 9.57
CA LYS A 120 -10.59 14.24 9.99
C LYS A 120 -11.24 13.53 8.80
N ALA A 121 -11.87 14.27 7.88
CA ALA A 121 -12.42 13.69 6.66
C ALA A 121 -11.34 13.02 5.80
N GLN A 122 -10.19 13.68 5.62
CA GLN A 122 -9.04 13.13 4.89
C GLN A 122 -8.50 11.83 5.52
N ALA A 123 -8.45 11.75 6.85
CA ALA A 123 -8.06 10.54 7.58
C ALA A 123 -9.05 9.38 7.36
N LEU A 124 -10.36 9.64 7.39
CA LEU A 124 -11.38 8.62 7.09
C LEU A 124 -11.30 8.14 5.64
N ILE A 125 -11.15 9.06 4.69
CA ILE A 125 -11.00 8.75 3.27
C ILE A 125 -9.73 7.93 3.04
N SER A 126 -8.64 8.27 3.73
CA SER A 126 -7.37 7.53 3.69
C SER A 126 -7.55 6.07 4.11
N ILE A 127 -8.14 5.84 5.28
CA ILE A 127 -8.39 4.48 5.79
C ILE A 127 -9.27 3.68 4.81
N ALA A 128 -10.38 4.26 4.35
CA ALA A 128 -11.30 3.59 3.41
C ALA A 128 -10.64 3.31 2.05
N GLY A 129 -9.83 4.25 1.55
CA GLY A 129 -9.12 4.09 0.30
C GLY A 129 -8.06 2.99 0.37
N TRP A 130 -7.25 2.95 1.44
CA TRP A 130 -6.27 1.87 1.61
C TRP A 130 -6.93 0.51 1.78
N ALA A 131 -8.03 0.41 2.54
CA ALA A 131 -8.84 -0.82 2.60
C ALA A 131 -9.35 -1.25 1.22
N SER A 132 -9.78 -0.29 0.38
CA SER A 132 -10.20 -0.55 -0.99
C SER A 132 -9.05 -1.07 -1.87
N VAL A 133 -7.85 -0.47 -1.77
CA VAL A 133 -6.63 -0.94 -2.48
C VAL A 133 -6.30 -2.38 -2.12
N ILE A 134 -6.40 -2.74 -0.84
CA ILE A 134 -6.15 -4.10 -0.35
C ILE A 134 -7.20 -5.06 -0.91
N GLY A 135 -8.49 -4.68 -0.85
CA GLY A 135 -9.59 -5.46 -1.42
C GLY A 135 -9.44 -5.71 -2.91
N MET A 136 -9.13 -4.67 -3.70
CA MET A 136 -8.83 -4.79 -5.13
C MET A 136 -7.67 -5.76 -5.39
N GLY A 137 -6.63 -5.71 -4.56
CA GLY A 137 -5.49 -6.63 -4.65
C GLY A 137 -5.87 -8.09 -4.45
N ARG A 138 -6.81 -8.40 -3.56
CA ARG A 138 -7.33 -9.75 -3.37
C ARG A 138 -8.23 -10.19 -4.53
N TRP A 139 -9.08 -9.31 -5.04
CA TRP A 139 -9.93 -9.63 -6.20
C TRP A 139 -9.15 -9.89 -7.48
N LEU A 140 -8.02 -9.20 -7.69
CA LEU A 140 -7.12 -9.47 -8.82
C LEU A 140 -6.57 -10.90 -8.83
N ALA A 141 -6.54 -11.61 -7.69
CA ALA A 141 -6.08 -12.99 -7.65
C ALA A 141 -7.12 -14.00 -8.18
N TYR A 142 -8.37 -13.57 -8.40
CA TYR A 142 -9.48 -14.41 -8.85
C TYR A 142 -9.97 -14.07 -10.26
N LEU A 143 -9.38 -13.05 -10.89
CA LEU A 143 -9.65 -12.63 -12.27
C LEU A 143 -8.55 -13.13 -13.18
#